data_AF-X1GS98-F1
#
_entry.id   AF-X1GS98-F1
#
_cell.length_a   1.000
_cell.length_b   1.000
_cell.length_c   1.000
_cell.angle_alpha   90.00
_cell.angle_beta   90.00
_cell.angle_gamma   90.00
#
_symmetry.space_group_name_H-M   'P 1'
#
loop_
_entity.id
_entity.type
_entity.pdbx_description
1 polymer ?
#
loop_
_entity_poly.entity_id
_entity_poly.type
_entity_poly.pdbx_seq_one_letter_code
_entity_poly.pdbx_strand_id
1 'polypeptide(L)'
;MPELQKCAGIYRENFYEGKDLLDHTLDMAASQPPDLNLRLSVLLYNIKSISRFDEKKEIMVKILQRIKFKNAVIKKVTILTKENWQVLNFSKKINVRQLTSRVGMENLEDAWELKKALVKESRSSERFKSVEIERGENNIREILQERPPVSLKDLAVNGKDLIELGYNDGKEIGQILKELLNLVLEKPALNQEKILLTWVKEKNFL
;
A
#
# COMPACT_ATOMS: atom_id res chain seq x y z
N MET A 1 4.86 14.06 21.63
CA MET A 1 4.83 12.64 21.22
C MET A 1 6.17 12.02 21.57
N PRO A 2 6.30 11.26 22.68
CA PRO A 2 7.59 10.75 23.16
C PRO A 2 8.33 9.88 22.14
N GLU A 3 7.61 9.17 21.27
CA GLU A 3 8.19 8.31 20.24
C GLU A 3 8.85 9.10 19.12
N LEU A 4 8.35 10.31 18.84
CA LEU A 4 8.97 11.22 17.88
C LEU A 4 10.31 11.77 18.40
N GLN A 5 10.42 12.01 19.72
CA GLN A 5 11.69 12.44 20.33
C GLN A 5 12.79 11.38 20.18
N LYS A 6 12.42 10.09 20.12
CA LYS A 6 13.38 8.99 19.90
C LYS A 6 13.98 8.99 18.49
N CYS A 7 13.43 9.75 17.55
CA CYS A 7 14.02 9.93 16.22
C CYS A 7 15.24 10.86 16.25
N ALA A 8 15.35 11.74 17.26
CA ALA A 8 16.46 12.68 17.36
C ALA A 8 17.80 11.93 17.51
N GLY A 9 18.83 12.41 16.82
CA GLY A 9 20.18 11.82 16.81
C GLY A 9 20.32 10.50 16.06
N ILE A 10 19.28 10.01 15.39
CA ILE A 10 19.37 8.82 14.52
C ILE A 10 19.73 9.24 13.11
N TYR A 11 20.95 8.93 12.68
CA TYR A 11 21.45 9.22 11.33
C TYR A 11 21.34 7.99 10.41
N ARG A 12 21.14 8.24 9.11
CA ARG A 12 21.13 7.20 8.07
C ARG A 12 21.89 7.69 6.84
N GLU A 13 22.50 6.77 6.11
CA GLU A 13 23.31 7.07 4.91
C GLU A 13 22.53 7.79 3.79
N ASN A 14 21.21 7.56 3.75
CA ASN A 14 20.33 8.14 2.75
C ASN A 14 19.80 9.52 3.13
N PHE A 15 20.14 10.06 4.31
CA PHE A 15 19.77 11.41 4.72
C PHE A 15 20.75 12.45 4.17
N TYR A 16 20.29 13.69 4.10
CA TYR A 16 21.16 14.84 3.86
C TYR A 16 22.14 15.01 5.03
N GLU A 17 23.33 15.53 4.73
CA GLU A 17 24.38 15.74 5.74
C GLU A 17 23.88 16.60 6.90
N GLY A 18 24.16 16.15 8.13
CA GLY A 18 23.75 16.83 9.35
C GLY A 18 22.28 16.63 9.76
N LYS A 19 21.42 16.05 8.92
CA LYS A 19 20.01 15.77 9.27
C LYS A 19 19.86 14.43 9.98
N ASP A 20 19.21 14.46 11.13
CA ASP A 20 18.76 13.23 11.79
C ASP A 20 17.36 12.79 11.33
N LEU A 21 16.88 11.67 11.84
CA LEU A 21 15.57 11.14 11.51
C LEU A 21 14.42 12.06 11.95
N LEU A 22 14.56 12.82 13.03
CA LEU A 22 13.53 13.76 13.48
C LEU A 22 13.38 14.89 12.47
N ASP A 23 14.47 15.54 12.10
CA ASP A 23 14.48 16.62 11.10
C ASP A 23 13.91 16.13 9.76
N HIS A 24 14.39 14.97 9.29
CA HIS A 24 13.89 14.34 8.08
C HIS A 24 12.38 14.05 8.14
N THR A 25 11.90 13.56 9.28
CA THR A 25 10.48 13.25 9.48
C THR A 25 9.60 14.50 9.44
N LEU A 26 10.06 15.60 10.05
CA LEU A 26 9.34 16.87 10.06
C LEU A 26 9.31 17.52 8.68
N ASP A 27 10.43 17.53 7.95
CA ASP A 27 10.50 18.05 6.59
C ASP A 27 9.58 17.28 5.63
N MET A 28 9.61 15.95 5.71
CA MET A 28 8.74 15.10 4.89
C MET A 28 7.26 15.29 5.22
N ALA A 29 6.92 15.51 6.50
CA ALA A 29 5.55 15.81 6.89
C ALA A 29 5.12 17.22 6.43
N ALA A 30 6.02 18.19 6.47
CA ALA A 30 5.75 19.55 6.02
C ALA A 30 5.57 19.65 4.50
N SER A 31 6.24 18.79 3.73
CA SER A 31 6.10 18.72 2.26
C SER A 31 4.78 18.07 1.79
N GLN A 32 4.03 17.45 2.70
CA GLN A 32 2.71 16.89 2.37
C GLN A 32 1.66 18.00 2.20
N PRO A 33 0.60 17.73 1.42
CA PRO A 33 -0.62 18.52 1.46
C PRO A 33 -1.08 18.80 2.90
N PRO A 34 -1.87 19.87 3.16
CA PRO A 34 -2.41 20.19 4.47
C PRO A 34 -3.53 19.22 4.90
N ASP A 35 -3.31 17.93 4.71
CA ASP A 35 -4.15 16.82 5.14
C ASP A 35 -3.57 16.16 6.40
N LEU A 36 -4.43 15.99 7.41
CA LEU A 36 -4.05 15.43 8.70
C LEU A 36 -3.59 13.96 8.57
N ASN A 37 -4.25 13.16 7.75
CA ASN A 37 -3.96 11.73 7.63
C ASN A 37 -2.62 11.51 6.94
N LEU A 38 -2.31 12.27 5.88
CA LEU A 38 -1.03 12.19 5.18
C LEU A 38 0.14 12.57 6.10
N ARG A 39 0.03 13.71 6.79
CA ARG A 39 1.07 14.17 7.72
C ARG A 39 1.29 13.18 8.86
N LEU A 40 0.22 12.69 9.49
CA LEU A 40 0.32 11.65 10.52
C LEU A 40 0.93 10.35 9.98
N SER A 41 0.60 9.97 8.74
CA SER A 41 1.16 8.76 8.12
C SER A 41 2.67 8.87 7.93
N VAL A 42 3.17 10.01 7.46
CA VAL A 42 4.63 10.25 7.35
C VAL A 42 5.32 10.17 8.72
N LEU A 43 4.77 10.87 9.72
CA LEU A 43 5.33 10.87 11.08
C LEU A 43 5.43 9.44 11.64
N LEU A 44 4.33 8.70 11.57
CA LEU A 44 4.26 7.35 12.14
C LEU A 44 5.03 6.31 11.33
N TYR A 45 5.14 6.47 10.01
CA TYR A 45 5.99 5.60 9.18
C TYR A 45 7.46 5.67 9.62
N ASN A 46 7.98 6.88 9.87
CA ASN A 46 9.35 7.06 10.33
C ASN A 46 9.55 6.56 11.77
N ILE A 47 8.60 6.80 12.68
CA ILE A 47 8.63 6.23 14.05
C ILE A 47 8.58 4.68 14.00
N LYS A 48 7.79 4.10 13.10
CA LYS A 48 7.73 2.65 12.89
C LYS A 48 9.08 2.10 12.42
N SER A 49 9.84 2.87 11.65
CA SER A 49 11.13 2.45 11.11
C SER A 49 12.21 2.24 12.19
N ILE A 50 12.07 2.86 13.37
CA ILE A 50 12.98 2.67 14.53
C ILE A 50 12.51 1.60 15.51
N SER A 51 11.28 1.11 15.38
CA SER A 51 10.71 0.11 16.28
C SER A 51 11.17 -1.31 15.91
N ARG A 52 11.32 -2.21 16.89
CA ARG A 52 11.59 -3.64 16.64
C ARG A 52 10.42 -4.26 15.87
N PHE A 53 10.70 -5.22 14.97
CA PHE A 53 9.75 -5.72 13.97
C PHE A 53 8.40 -6.18 14.55
N ASP A 54 8.38 -6.79 15.74
CA ASP A 54 7.18 -7.38 16.33
C ASP A 54 6.17 -6.37 16.92
N GLU A 55 6.59 -5.11 17.18
CA GLU A 55 5.73 -4.09 17.82
C GLU A 55 5.17 -3.04 16.85
N LYS A 56 5.57 -3.10 15.58
CA LYS A 56 5.41 -2.01 14.60
C LYS A 56 3.98 -1.57 14.31
N LYS A 57 3.01 -2.49 14.29
CA LYS A 57 1.61 -2.14 13.98
C LYS A 57 0.87 -1.67 15.23
N GLU A 58 1.15 -2.31 16.37
CA GLU A 58 0.50 -1.97 17.63
C GLU A 58 0.93 -0.60 18.16
N ILE A 59 2.21 -0.24 17.99
CA ILE A 59 2.72 1.04 18.50
C ILE A 59 1.99 2.23 17.86
N MET A 60 1.72 2.20 16.55
CA MET A 60 1.05 3.29 15.86
C MET A 60 -0.39 3.49 16.35
N VAL A 61 -1.14 2.39 16.49
CA VAL A 61 -2.51 2.43 17.01
C VAL A 61 -2.51 2.94 18.46
N LYS A 62 -1.62 2.43 19.31
CA LYS A 62 -1.47 2.87 20.70
C LYS A 62 -1.13 4.36 20.80
N ILE A 63 -0.23 4.87 19.95
CA ILE A 63 0.10 6.32 19.89
C ILE A 63 -1.14 7.13 19.55
N LEU A 64 -1.86 6.77 18.48
CA LEU A 64 -3.01 7.54 18.01
C LEU A 64 -4.17 7.50 19.00
N GLN A 65 -4.41 6.36 19.65
CA GLN A 65 -5.42 6.20 20.71
C GLN A 65 -5.07 7.05 21.95
N ARG A 66 -3.80 7.04 22.37
CA ARG A 66 -3.33 7.87 23.50
C ARG A 66 -3.53 9.37 23.25
N ILE A 67 -3.34 9.81 22.01
CA ILE A 67 -3.58 11.21 21.59
C ILE A 67 -5.08 11.50 21.36
N LYS A 68 -5.94 10.47 21.43
CA LYS A 68 -7.40 10.56 21.28
C LYS A 68 -7.86 10.95 19.87
N PHE A 69 -7.16 10.49 18.83
CA PHE A 69 -7.67 10.63 17.46
C PHE A 69 -8.93 9.79 17.24
N LYS A 70 -9.82 10.27 16.36
CA LYS A 70 -11.03 9.53 15.96
C LYS A 70 -10.66 8.21 15.27
N ASN A 71 -11.49 7.18 15.47
CA ASN A 71 -11.27 5.85 14.87
C ASN A 71 -11.11 5.88 13.33
N ALA A 72 -11.77 6.80 12.64
CA ALA A 72 -11.60 6.98 11.20
C ALA A 72 -10.16 7.37 10.81
N VAL A 73 -9.55 8.31 11.55
CA VAL A 73 -8.15 8.72 11.36
C VAL A 73 -7.22 7.56 11.69
N ILE A 74 -7.46 6.85 12.79
CA ILE A 74 -6.66 5.68 13.19
C ILE A 74 -6.67 4.63 12.08
N LYS A 75 -7.84 4.31 11.53
CA LYS A 75 -7.99 3.32 10.46
C LYS A 75 -7.25 3.76 9.20
N LYS A 76 -7.48 5.00 8.74
CA LYS A 76 -6.86 5.56 7.53
C LYS A 76 -5.33 5.56 7.64
N VAL A 77 -4.79 6.15 8.71
CA VAL A 77 -3.35 6.23 8.95
C VAL A 77 -2.73 4.84 9.11
N THR A 78 -3.40 3.90 9.78
CA THR A 78 -2.91 2.52 9.90
C THR A 78 -2.81 1.82 8.54
N ILE A 79 -3.78 2.04 7.64
CA ILE A 79 -3.75 1.50 6.28
C ILE A 79 -2.54 2.09 5.52
N LEU A 80 -2.40 3.41 5.54
CA LEU A 80 -1.34 4.14 4.85
C LEU A 80 0.07 3.96 5.46
N THR A 81 0.19 3.34 6.62
CA THR A 81 1.51 3.09 7.25
C THR A 81 1.84 1.61 7.33
N LYS A 82 0.94 0.74 6.86
CA LYS A 82 1.13 -0.71 6.84
C LYS A 82 2.24 -1.12 5.87
N GLU A 83 2.24 -0.51 4.70
CA GLU A 83 3.12 -0.83 3.59
C GLU A 83 4.56 -0.37 3.81
N ASN A 84 5.50 -0.99 3.09
CA ASN A 84 6.88 -0.53 3.06
C ASN A 84 7.09 0.38 1.82
N TRP A 85 6.90 1.68 2.01
CA TRP A 85 6.95 2.66 0.92
C TRP A 85 8.28 2.72 0.15
N GLN A 86 9.39 2.36 0.80
CA GLN A 86 10.70 2.33 0.16
C GLN A 86 10.78 1.31 -0.99
N VAL A 87 10.16 0.13 -0.84
CA VAL A 87 10.26 -0.96 -1.83
C VAL A 87 9.17 -0.92 -2.90
N LEU A 88 8.11 -0.14 -2.69
CA LEU A 88 7.03 -0.04 -3.66
C LEU A 88 7.51 0.70 -4.91
N ASN A 89 7.18 0.16 -6.08
CA ASN A 89 7.51 0.75 -7.37
C ASN A 89 6.25 1.00 -8.19
N PHE A 90 5.86 2.27 -8.30
CA PHE A 90 4.66 2.72 -9.00
C PHE A 90 4.85 2.84 -10.52
N SER A 91 6.06 2.63 -11.05
CA SER A 91 6.29 2.60 -12.50
C SER A 91 5.68 1.36 -13.17
N LYS A 92 5.28 0.34 -12.41
CA LYS A 92 4.62 -0.87 -12.93
C LYS A 92 3.16 -0.91 -12.48
N LYS A 93 2.21 -0.95 -13.43
CA LYS A 93 0.77 -1.05 -13.14
C LYS A 93 0.40 -2.21 -12.21
N ILE A 94 1.04 -3.38 -12.35
CA ILE A 94 0.79 -4.54 -11.48
C ILE A 94 1.04 -4.21 -10.01
N ASN A 95 2.12 -3.51 -9.70
CA ASN A 95 2.46 -3.14 -8.33
C ASN A 95 1.42 -2.16 -7.76
N VAL A 96 0.94 -1.24 -8.60
CA VAL A 96 -0.11 -0.29 -8.20
C VAL A 96 -1.41 -1.05 -7.92
N ARG A 97 -1.86 -1.94 -8.80
CA ARG A 97 -3.06 -2.77 -8.55
C ARG A 97 -2.92 -3.64 -7.30
N GLN A 98 -1.77 -4.28 -7.10
CA GLN A 98 -1.50 -5.08 -5.90
C GLN A 98 -1.53 -4.23 -4.63
N LEU A 99 -0.98 -3.01 -4.68
CA LEU A 99 -1.09 -2.06 -3.58
C LEU A 99 -2.55 -1.69 -3.33
N THR A 100 -3.29 -1.31 -4.38
CA THR A 100 -4.72 -0.97 -4.32
C THR A 100 -5.54 -2.10 -3.70
N SER A 101 -5.22 -3.36 -4.01
CA SER A 101 -5.87 -4.53 -3.39
C SER A 101 -5.68 -4.60 -1.87
N ARG A 102 -4.52 -4.16 -1.37
CA ARG A 102 -4.19 -4.16 0.07
C ARG A 102 -4.70 -2.92 0.81
N VAL A 103 -4.66 -1.75 0.16
CA VAL A 103 -4.99 -0.48 0.79
C VAL A 103 -6.40 0.00 0.49
N GLY A 104 -7.07 -0.49 -0.55
CA GLY A 104 -8.35 0.02 -1.04
C GLY A 104 -8.19 1.13 -2.09
N MET A 105 -9.10 1.16 -3.07
CA MET A 105 -9.08 2.15 -4.16
C MET A 105 -9.20 3.59 -3.63
N GLU A 106 -9.97 3.78 -2.58
CA GLU A 106 -10.19 5.07 -1.92
C GLU A 106 -8.94 5.63 -1.20
N ASN A 107 -7.88 4.84 -1.08
CA ASN A 107 -6.63 5.21 -0.42
C ASN A 107 -5.47 5.32 -1.42
N LEU A 108 -5.72 5.11 -2.73
CA LEU A 108 -4.67 5.00 -3.73
C LEU A 108 -3.93 6.31 -3.98
N GLU A 109 -4.66 7.43 -4.06
CA GLU A 109 -4.07 8.76 -4.25
C GLU A 109 -3.24 9.16 -3.02
N ASP A 110 -3.78 8.95 -1.81
CA ASP A 110 -3.04 9.20 -0.57
C ASP A 110 -1.77 8.34 -0.45
N ALA A 111 -1.86 7.07 -0.84
CA ALA A 111 -0.71 6.18 -0.91
C ALA A 111 0.36 6.68 -1.89
N TRP A 112 -0.07 7.26 -3.02
CA TRP A 112 0.83 7.88 -3.98
C TRP A 112 1.50 9.14 -3.42
N GLU A 113 0.78 10.01 -2.70
CA GLU A 113 1.37 11.19 -2.07
C GLU A 113 2.52 10.82 -1.11
N LEU A 114 2.34 9.76 -0.32
CA LEU A 114 3.39 9.26 0.57
C LEU A 114 4.61 8.74 -0.21
N LYS A 115 4.39 7.98 -1.29
CA LYS A 115 5.49 7.50 -2.13
C LYS A 115 6.22 8.66 -2.81
N LYS A 116 5.48 9.62 -3.36
CA LYS A 116 6.00 10.80 -4.04
C LYS A 116 6.90 11.62 -3.12
N ALA A 117 6.53 11.76 -1.84
CA ALA A 117 7.37 12.40 -0.83
C ALA A 117 8.75 11.73 -0.69
N LEU A 118 8.76 10.39 -0.61
CA LEU A 118 10.00 9.62 -0.51
C LEU A 118 10.85 9.71 -1.77
N VAL A 119 10.24 9.77 -2.96
CA VAL A 119 10.97 9.97 -4.21
C VAL A 119 11.62 11.35 -4.23
N LYS A 120 10.90 12.40 -3.83
CA LYS A 120 11.43 13.78 -3.76
C LYS A 120 12.61 13.90 -2.79
N GLU A 121 12.53 13.25 -1.64
CA GLU A 121 13.59 13.24 -0.62
C GLU A 121 14.77 12.30 -0.95
N SER A 122 14.66 11.44 -1.96
CA SER A 122 15.74 10.52 -2.31
C SER A 122 17.00 11.25 -2.82
N ARG A 123 18.16 10.59 -2.74
CA ARG A 123 19.44 11.09 -3.28
C ARG A 123 19.59 10.96 -4.80
N SER A 124 18.56 10.47 -5.49
CA SER A 124 18.53 10.35 -6.95
C SER A 124 18.60 11.73 -7.63
N SER A 125 19.03 11.76 -8.90
CA SER A 125 19.03 13.02 -9.66
C SER A 125 17.60 13.53 -9.90
N GLU A 126 17.43 14.85 -10.03
CA GLU A 126 16.12 15.46 -10.25
C GLU A 126 15.42 14.93 -11.52
N ARG A 127 16.22 14.61 -12.54
CA ARG A 127 15.72 13.98 -13.76
C ARG A 127 15.12 12.59 -13.48
N PHE A 128 15.80 11.76 -12.68
CA PHE A 128 15.27 10.44 -12.32
C PHE A 128 14.00 10.55 -11.47
N LYS A 129 13.98 11.47 -10.50
CA LYS A 129 12.79 11.75 -9.67
C LYS A 129 11.60 12.15 -10.53
N SER A 130 11.80 13.10 -11.44
CA SER A 130 10.75 13.61 -12.33
C SER A 130 10.14 12.49 -13.18
N VAL A 131 10.97 11.62 -13.78
CA VAL A 131 10.51 10.49 -14.60
C VAL A 131 9.76 9.45 -13.76
N GLU A 132 10.21 9.15 -12.55
CA GLU A 132 9.51 8.22 -11.65
C GLU A 132 8.15 8.76 -11.21
N ILE A 133 8.09 10.06 -10.87
CA ILE A 133 6.85 10.73 -10.48
C ILE A 133 5.85 10.74 -11.64
N GLU A 134 6.27 11.17 -12.83
CA GLU A 134 5.40 11.21 -14.02
C GLU A 134 4.81 9.84 -14.34
N ARG A 135 5.65 8.79 -14.34
CA ARG A 135 5.20 7.41 -14.59
C ARG A 135 4.22 6.92 -13.52
N GLY A 136 4.51 7.20 -12.25
CA GLY A 136 3.63 6.85 -11.14
C GLY A 136 2.27 7.53 -11.28
N GLU A 137 2.25 8.84 -11.54
CA GLU A 137 1.02 9.63 -11.74
C GLU A 137 0.19 9.13 -12.91
N ASN A 138 0.83 8.80 -14.04
CA ASN A 138 0.14 8.23 -15.19
C ASN A 138 -0.50 6.88 -14.87
N ASN A 139 0.22 5.97 -14.22
CA ASN A 139 -0.31 4.67 -13.83
C ASN A 139 -1.47 4.79 -12.81
N ILE A 140 -1.36 5.71 -11.85
CA ILE A 140 -2.41 5.98 -10.86
C ILE A 140 -3.66 6.51 -11.56
N ARG A 141 -3.51 7.50 -12.45
CA ARG A 141 -4.62 8.06 -13.22
C ARG A 141 -5.33 7.00 -14.05
N GLU A 142 -4.58 6.17 -14.77
CA GLU A 142 -5.15 5.11 -15.60
C GLU A 142 -5.89 4.08 -14.74
N ILE A 143 -5.35 3.67 -13.59
CA ILE A 143 -6.04 2.71 -12.70
C ILE A 143 -7.32 3.31 -12.11
N LEU A 144 -7.33 4.59 -11.76
CA LEU A 144 -8.53 5.28 -11.25
C LEU A 144 -9.62 5.41 -12.33
N GLN A 145 -9.22 5.58 -13.59
CA GLN A 145 -10.13 5.66 -14.75
C GLN A 145 -10.65 4.28 -15.18
N GLU A 146 -9.75 3.33 -15.39
CA GLU A 146 -10.06 1.95 -15.84
C GLU A 146 -10.83 1.16 -14.76
N ARG A 147 -10.59 1.46 -13.48
CA ARG A 147 -11.10 0.72 -12.31
C ARG A 147 -10.96 -0.81 -12.49
N PRO A 148 -9.72 -1.31 -12.70
CA PRO A 148 -9.52 -2.73 -12.87
C PRO A 148 -9.94 -3.50 -11.61
N PRO A 149 -10.26 -4.80 -11.73
CA PRO A 149 -10.53 -5.66 -10.58
C PRO A 149 -9.34 -5.68 -9.62
N VAL A 150 -9.58 -5.30 -8.36
CA VAL A 150 -8.55 -5.21 -7.30
C VAL A 150 -8.98 -5.88 -6.00
N SER A 151 -10.21 -6.34 -5.91
CA SER A 151 -10.75 -7.04 -4.74
C SER A 151 -11.44 -8.33 -5.12
N LEU A 152 -11.67 -9.21 -4.13
CA LEU A 152 -12.42 -10.46 -4.34
C LEU A 152 -13.83 -10.20 -4.87
N LYS A 153 -14.42 -9.03 -4.58
CA LYS A 153 -15.76 -8.65 -5.06
C LYS A 153 -15.78 -8.27 -6.54
N ASP A 154 -14.61 -7.95 -7.10
CA ASP A 154 -14.49 -7.57 -8.51
C ASP A 154 -14.20 -8.78 -9.40
N LEU A 155 -13.94 -9.96 -8.80
CA LEU A 155 -13.75 -11.18 -9.56
C LEU A 155 -15.04 -11.55 -10.29
N ALA A 156 -14.88 -12.00 -11.54
CA ALA A 156 -15.98 -12.51 -12.36
C ALA A 156 -16.52 -13.86 -11.86
N VAL A 157 -15.85 -14.48 -10.89
CA VAL A 157 -16.28 -15.69 -10.19
C VAL A 157 -16.32 -15.44 -8.69
N ASN A 158 -17.18 -16.18 -8.01
CA ASN A 158 -17.37 -16.13 -6.57
C ASN A 158 -17.38 -17.55 -5.97
N GLY A 159 -17.59 -17.66 -4.66
CA GLY A 159 -17.55 -18.95 -3.98
C GLY A 159 -18.62 -19.94 -4.44
N LYS A 160 -19.80 -19.46 -4.84
CA LYS A 160 -20.89 -20.30 -5.34
C LYS A 160 -20.49 -21.02 -6.63
N ASP A 161 -19.82 -20.32 -7.54
CA ASP A 161 -19.38 -20.89 -8.81
C ASP A 161 -18.36 -22.02 -8.57
N LEU A 162 -17.50 -21.88 -7.55
CA LEU A 162 -16.57 -22.93 -7.14
C LEU A 162 -17.29 -24.13 -6.50
N ILE A 163 -18.34 -23.91 -5.71
CA ILE A 163 -19.17 -24.99 -5.16
C ILE A 163 -19.86 -25.77 -6.28
N GLU A 164 -20.38 -25.08 -7.30
CA GLU A 164 -20.99 -25.70 -8.48
C GLU A 164 -19.97 -26.51 -9.32
N LEU A 165 -18.67 -26.17 -9.23
CA LEU A 165 -17.57 -26.96 -9.79
C LEU A 165 -17.17 -28.19 -8.94
N GLY A 166 -17.77 -28.38 -7.77
CA GLY A 166 -17.51 -29.51 -6.89
C GLY A 166 -16.51 -29.25 -5.75
N TYR A 167 -16.13 -27.99 -5.51
CA TYR A 167 -15.32 -27.65 -4.33
C TYR A 167 -16.17 -27.63 -3.07
N ASN A 168 -15.57 -28.07 -1.96
CA ASN A 168 -16.23 -28.04 -0.66
C ASN A 168 -16.19 -26.63 -0.07
N ASP A 169 -17.28 -26.24 0.60
CA ASP A 169 -17.35 -24.96 1.27
C ASP A 169 -16.28 -24.83 2.38
N GLY A 170 -15.74 -23.63 2.56
CA GLY A 170 -14.78 -23.31 3.61
C GLY A 170 -13.47 -22.68 3.14
N LYS A 171 -12.37 -23.01 3.84
CA LYS A 171 -11.07 -22.32 3.69
C LYS A 171 -10.46 -22.46 2.29
N GLU A 172 -10.71 -23.57 1.62
CA GLU A 172 -10.19 -23.88 0.29
C GLU A 172 -10.69 -22.88 -0.77
N ILE A 173 -12.00 -22.63 -0.82
CA ILE A 173 -12.61 -21.61 -1.70
C ILE A 173 -11.94 -20.25 -1.51
N GLY A 174 -11.76 -19.83 -0.26
CA GLY A 174 -11.13 -18.56 0.07
C GLY A 174 -9.67 -18.48 -0.39
N GLN A 175 -8.96 -19.60 -0.47
CA GLN A 175 -7.61 -19.66 -1.00
C GLN A 175 -7.61 -19.58 -2.53
N ILE A 176 -8.47 -20.33 -3.21
CA ILE A 176 -8.61 -20.29 -4.67
C ILE A 176 -8.98 -18.89 -5.15
N LEU A 177 -9.96 -18.24 -4.52
CA LEU A 177 -10.35 -16.87 -4.89
C LEU A 177 -9.20 -15.86 -4.71
N LYS A 178 -8.32 -16.05 -3.71
CA LYS A 178 -7.12 -15.20 -3.55
C LYS A 178 -6.10 -15.44 -4.66
N GLU A 179 -5.93 -16.68 -5.10
CA GLU A 179 -5.04 -17.01 -6.21
C GLU A 179 -5.56 -16.44 -7.53
N LEU A 180 -6.86 -16.56 -7.79
CA LEU A 180 -7.51 -15.93 -8.94
C LEU A 180 -7.37 -14.41 -8.90
N LEU A 181 -7.54 -13.80 -7.73
CA LEU A 181 -7.29 -12.37 -7.57
C LEU A 181 -5.84 -12.02 -7.92
N ASN A 182 -4.85 -12.79 -7.47
CA ASN A 182 -3.46 -12.54 -7.82
C ASN A 182 -3.21 -12.64 -9.34
N LEU A 183 -3.81 -13.64 -10.01
CA LEU A 183 -3.76 -13.80 -11.46
C LEU A 183 -4.36 -12.59 -12.18
N VAL A 184 -5.54 -12.15 -11.73
CA VAL A 184 -6.26 -10.99 -12.29
C VAL A 184 -5.53 -9.67 -12.01
N LEU A 185 -4.89 -9.53 -10.85
CA LEU A 185 -4.03 -8.39 -10.54
C LEU A 185 -2.82 -8.33 -11.47
N GLU A 186 -2.29 -9.46 -11.94
CA GLU A 186 -1.24 -9.50 -12.97
C GLU A 186 -1.81 -9.16 -14.35
N LYS A 187 -2.91 -9.82 -14.74
CA LYS A 187 -3.53 -9.68 -16.06
C LYS A 187 -5.05 -9.45 -15.92
N PRO A 188 -5.50 -8.18 -15.81
CA PRO A 188 -6.91 -7.86 -15.58
C PRO A 188 -7.87 -8.41 -16.64
N ALA A 189 -7.40 -8.56 -17.88
CA ALA A 189 -8.19 -9.11 -18.99
C ALA A 189 -8.61 -10.58 -18.78
N LEU A 190 -7.95 -11.31 -17.88
CA LEU A 190 -8.32 -12.68 -17.51
C LEU A 190 -9.54 -12.75 -16.59
N ASN A 191 -10.05 -11.62 -16.09
CA ASN A 191 -11.22 -11.56 -15.22
C ASN A 191 -12.53 -11.80 -16.00
N GLN A 192 -12.64 -13.00 -16.56
CA GLN A 192 -13.80 -13.49 -17.28
C GLN A 192 -14.16 -14.84 -16.69
N GLU A 193 -15.43 -15.03 -16.36
CA GLU A 193 -15.93 -16.22 -15.67
C GLU A 193 -15.42 -17.52 -16.30
N LYS A 194 -15.60 -17.68 -17.62
CA LYS A 194 -15.13 -18.87 -18.37
C LYS A 194 -13.62 -19.11 -18.24
N ILE A 195 -12.80 -18.05 -18.30
CA ILE A 195 -11.35 -18.17 -18.22
C ILE A 195 -10.93 -18.61 -16.82
N LEU A 196 -11.50 -17.97 -15.79
CA LEU A 196 -11.17 -18.27 -14.39
C LEU A 196 -11.62 -19.68 -14.00
N LEU A 197 -12.85 -20.10 -14.37
CA LEU A 197 -13.34 -21.45 -14.08
C LEU A 197 -12.52 -22.54 -14.80
N THR A 198 -12.07 -22.29 -16.04
CA THR A 198 -11.16 -23.21 -16.74
C THR A 198 -9.82 -23.32 -16.02
N TRP A 199 -9.22 -22.19 -15.62
CA TRP A 199 -7.96 -22.18 -14.87
C TRP A 199 -8.05 -22.99 -13.57
N VAL A 200 -9.17 -22.86 -12.85
CA VAL A 200 -9.44 -23.63 -11.62
C VAL A 200 -9.50 -25.14 -11.91
N LYS A 201 -10.22 -25.55 -12.96
CA LYS A 201 -10.32 -26.97 -13.36
C LYS A 201 -8.96 -27.55 -13.73
N GLU A 202 -8.15 -26.84 -14.52
CA GLU A 202 -6.84 -27.31 -14.98
C GLU A 202 -5.84 -27.47 -13.83
N LYS A 203 -5.91 -26.59 -12.83
CA LYS A 203 -5.03 -26.67 -11.65
C LYS A 203 -5.24 -27.93 -10.81
N ASN A 204 -6.45 -28.50 -10.80
CA ASN A 204 -6.76 -29.74 -10.08
C ASN A 204 -6.19 -31.01 -10.74
N PHE A 205 -5.64 -30.93 -11.95
CA PHE A 205 -5.00 -32.06 -12.63
C PHE A 205 -3.48 -32.14 -12.39
N LEU A 206 -2.93 -31.31 -11.49
CA LEU A 206 -1.54 -31.29 -11.05
C LEU A 206 -1.45 -31.47 -9.53
#